data_AF-A0A7C6XU10-F1
#
_entry.id   AF-A0A7C6XU10-F1
#
_cell.length_a   1.000
_cell.length_b   1.000
_cell.length_c   1.000
_cell.angle_alpha   90.00
_cell.angle_beta   90.00
_cell.angle_gamma   90.00
#
_symmetry.space_group_name_H-M   'P 1'
#
loop_
_entity.id
_entity.type
_entity.pdbx_description
1 polymer ?
#
loop_
_entity_poly.entity_id
_entity_poly.type
_entity_poly.pdbx_seq_one_letter_code
_entity_poly.pdbx_strand_id
1 'polypeptide(L)'
;MNRKSDDKKPAEKRNKIRGLKSKYRESMGLNFVAAGFCFLFNPIIGVNDFLPDFIGWLLILYGLGRLSDLSEDLAFASKQARRLLYIGLVRIAVMIIMPSIEDKGLSLVFTFLSAVFETGLIVLFFGGFFKGLSYLSIRHGGDAAAPDNNRVKTASGEPPLFARGVNQNINRVKTASLVFAVMRGAFNLLPELKYLSTSEYEGEITALATFDLADYPTALLVINLVFAGVAGVVWLSLIIPWMRRVIADTAFIRSLQASYDQEIVSDSLLLERRRINFALIALGLGFGLWTDIFLDGINYIPDFIGTAFIIVGIYIAAKELAGANKALKLGVILLPANILVWALALVLSKYYTTNVFRSFNTLYLLIALVAAAAAEAGIAGILLLHVSKALRQLIYEKCGELDDERFSRLAERKKKMQTGLYRTLIFFVVSGLIAQLSSVLNYFGLYAWDWYWLLNAGLQIVHIFAVVWIFSGIYEQIKIRYDNLRRG
;
A
#
# COMPACT_ATOMS: atom_id res chain seq x y z
N MET A 1 54.06 -6.81 8.73
CA MET A 1 52.95 -5.91 8.30
C MET A 1 51.75 -6.76 7.93
N ASN A 2 50.64 -6.54 8.64
CA ASN A 2 49.49 -7.42 8.77
C ASN A 2 48.43 -7.05 7.71
N ARG A 3 48.09 -7.97 6.78
CA ARG A 3 46.94 -7.85 5.87
C ARG A 3 46.14 -9.15 5.87
N LYS A 4 45.36 -9.36 6.93
CA LYS A 4 44.30 -10.40 7.01
C LYS A 4 43.17 -9.88 7.89
N SER A 5 42.34 -8.95 7.40
CA SER A 5 41.14 -8.54 8.16
C SER A 5 39.90 -8.17 7.34
N ASP A 6 39.95 -7.98 6.02
CA ASP A 6 38.78 -7.41 5.30
C ASP A 6 37.85 -8.40 4.59
N ASP A 7 38.22 -9.68 4.43
CA ASP A 7 37.40 -10.67 3.70
C ASP A 7 36.34 -11.41 4.54
N LYS A 8 36.30 -11.22 5.87
CA LYS A 8 35.33 -11.93 6.74
C LYS A 8 33.95 -11.25 6.80
N LYS A 9 33.88 -9.93 6.58
CA LYS A 9 32.63 -9.15 6.67
C LYS A 9 31.53 -9.56 5.66
N PRO A 10 31.81 -9.86 4.38
CA PRO A 10 30.76 -10.22 3.42
C PRO A 10 30.20 -11.63 3.63
N ALA A 11 31.02 -12.58 4.08
CA ALA A 11 30.61 -13.96 4.37
C ALA A 11 29.72 -14.05 5.62
N GLU A 12 30.07 -13.30 6.67
CA GLU A 12 29.28 -13.22 7.91
C GLU A 12 27.93 -12.53 7.66
N LYS A 13 27.90 -11.46 6.84
CA LYS A 13 26.65 -10.79 6.42
C LYS A 13 25.77 -11.72 5.56
N ARG A 14 26.36 -12.52 4.65
CA ARG A 14 25.63 -13.54 3.86
C ARG A 14 25.07 -14.66 4.73
N ASN A 15 25.83 -15.16 5.70
CA ASN A 15 25.37 -16.20 6.62
C ASN A 15 24.29 -15.68 7.57
N LYS A 16 24.38 -14.43 8.03
CA LYS A 16 23.34 -13.76 8.82
C LYS A 16 22.05 -13.58 8.02
N ILE A 17 22.14 -13.19 6.74
CA ILE A 17 20.98 -13.10 5.83
C ILE A 17 20.38 -14.48 5.53
N ARG A 18 21.20 -15.53 5.38
CA ARG A 18 20.73 -16.92 5.22
C ARG A 18 20.03 -17.45 6.48
N GLY A 19 20.59 -17.20 7.67
CA GLY A 19 19.97 -17.57 8.95
C GLY A 19 18.68 -16.79 9.24
N LEU A 20 18.63 -15.51 8.87
CA LEU A 20 17.38 -14.73 8.88
C LEU A 20 16.35 -15.32 7.91
N LYS A 21 16.74 -15.68 6.68
CA LYS A 21 15.84 -16.33 5.71
C LYS A 21 15.36 -17.72 6.17
N SER A 22 16.17 -18.50 6.90
CA SER A 22 15.74 -19.82 7.43
C SER A 22 14.78 -19.67 8.60
N LYS A 23 15.10 -18.80 9.57
CA LYS A 23 14.22 -18.45 10.70
C LYS A 23 12.90 -17.81 10.23
N TYR A 24 12.95 -17.13 9.08
CA TYR A 24 11.78 -16.54 8.45
C TYR A 24 10.86 -17.57 7.80
N ARG A 25 11.45 -18.61 7.19
CA ARG A 25 10.73 -19.79 6.72
C ARG A 25 10.04 -20.53 7.87
N GLU A 26 10.70 -20.62 9.02
CA GLU A 26 10.22 -21.33 10.22
C GLU A 26 9.00 -20.71 10.92
N SER A 27 8.57 -19.49 10.58
CA SER A 27 7.43 -18.82 11.25
C SER A 27 6.26 -18.49 10.33
N MET A 28 6.30 -18.93 9.05
CA MET A 28 5.25 -18.69 8.04
C MET A 28 4.81 -17.22 7.92
N GLY A 29 5.68 -16.26 8.26
CA GLY A 29 5.39 -14.83 8.20
C GLY A 29 4.67 -14.23 9.42
N LEU A 30 4.25 -15.03 10.41
CA LEU A 30 3.52 -14.56 11.59
C LEU A 30 4.30 -13.54 12.44
N ASN A 31 5.63 -13.60 12.43
CA ASN A 31 6.48 -12.60 13.07
C ASN A 31 6.26 -11.18 12.52
N PHE A 32 6.00 -11.04 11.21
CA PHE A 32 5.69 -9.74 10.62
C PHE A 32 4.27 -9.28 10.93
N VAL A 33 3.32 -10.21 11.05
CA VAL A 33 1.97 -9.88 11.54
C VAL A 33 2.05 -9.31 12.95
N ALA A 34 2.81 -9.96 13.84
CA ALA A 34 3.01 -9.46 15.21
C ALA A 34 3.72 -8.10 15.22
N ALA A 35 4.75 -7.91 14.40
CA ALA A 35 5.42 -6.61 14.27
C ALA A 35 4.48 -5.53 13.73
N GLY A 36 3.62 -5.85 12.77
CA GLY A 36 2.65 -4.92 12.22
C GLY A 36 1.58 -4.50 13.23
N PHE A 37 1.12 -5.40 14.10
CA PHE A 37 0.25 -5.03 15.22
C PHE A 37 0.90 -4.03 16.18
N CYS A 38 2.24 -4.03 16.31
CA CYS A 38 2.96 -3.02 17.08
C CYS A 38 2.98 -1.63 16.42
N PHE A 39 2.57 -1.47 15.16
CA PHE A 39 2.38 -0.13 14.59
C PHE A 39 0.96 0.39 14.79
N LEU A 40 -0.02 -0.50 14.91
CA LEU A 40 -1.44 -0.12 14.99
C LEU A 40 -1.87 0.45 16.35
N PHE A 41 -1.09 0.28 17.43
CA PHE A 41 -1.53 0.72 18.77
C PHE A 41 -1.56 2.25 18.94
N ASN A 42 -1.01 3.00 17.97
CA ASN A 42 -0.78 4.44 18.07
C ASN A 42 -2.10 5.24 18.16
N PRO A 43 -2.21 6.22 19.09
CA PRO A 43 -3.27 7.22 19.05
C PRO A 43 -3.11 8.09 17.78
N ILE A 44 -4.18 8.13 16.97
CA ILE A 44 -4.27 9.01 15.80
C ILE A 44 -4.85 10.34 16.30
N ILE A 45 -4.36 11.48 15.77
CA ILE A 45 -4.92 12.81 16.05
C ILE A 45 -5.45 13.39 14.75
N GLY A 46 -6.76 13.33 14.55
CA GLY A 46 -7.40 13.79 13.33
C GLY A 46 -6.94 12.95 12.13
N VAL A 47 -6.29 13.62 11.17
CA VAL A 47 -5.65 12.97 10.01
C VAL A 47 -4.20 12.52 10.35
N ASN A 48 -3.58 13.09 11.39
CA ASN A 48 -2.17 12.88 11.70
C ASN A 48 -1.92 11.55 12.42
N ASP A 49 -1.05 10.74 11.81
CA ASP A 49 -0.63 9.45 12.35
C ASP A 49 0.87 9.44 12.69
N PHE A 50 1.20 9.45 13.98
CA PHE A 50 2.59 9.49 14.47
C PHE A 50 3.41 8.23 14.13
N LEU A 51 2.77 7.06 14.10
CA LEU A 51 3.35 5.80 13.68
C LEU A 51 2.56 5.35 12.46
N PRO A 52 3.09 5.56 11.25
CA PRO A 52 2.28 5.42 10.05
C PRO A 52 1.68 4.01 9.94
N ASP A 53 0.37 3.90 10.12
CA ASP A 53 -0.40 2.66 10.09
C ASP A 53 -0.16 1.89 8.80
N PHE A 54 0.13 2.60 7.70
CA PHE A 54 0.48 1.98 6.42
C PHE A 54 1.64 0.99 6.56
N ILE A 55 2.63 1.28 7.42
CA ILE A 55 3.77 0.39 7.70
C ILE A 55 3.25 -0.87 8.41
N GLY A 56 2.38 -0.69 9.40
CA GLY A 56 1.73 -1.80 10.12
C GLY A 56 0.97 -2.73 9.18
N TRP A 57 0.11 -2.17 8.33
CA TRP A 57 -0.66 -2.93 7.34
C TRP A 57 0.23 -3.60 6.28
N LEU A 58 1.32 -2.96 5.85
CA LEU A 58 2.29 -3.55 4.93
C LEU A 58 2.97 -4.78 5.54
N LEU A 59 3.40 -4.71 6.80
CA LEU A 59 3.99 -5.84 7.52
C LEU A 59 2.97 -6.97 7.72
N ILE A 60 1.71 -6.64 8.07
CA ILE A 60 0.63 -7.61 8.19
C ILE A 60 0.36 -8.32 6.86
N LEU A 61 0.25 -7.58 5.76
CA LEU A 61 0.05 -8.16 4.42
C LEU A 61 1.19 -9.08 4.02
N TYR A 62 2.43 -8.66 4.28
CA TYR A 62 3.60 -9.48 3.99
C TYR A 62 3.59 -10.77 4.82
N GLY A 63 3.24 -10.69 6.10
CA GLY A 63 3.14 -11.84 6.99
C GLY A 63 1.99 -12.79 6.67
N LEU A 64 0.83 -12.25 6.25
CA LEU A 64 -0.34 -13.04 5.87
C LEU A 64 -0.22 -13.70 4.50
N GLY A 65 0.71 -13.26 3.64
CA GLY A 65 0.75 -13.66 2.23
C GLY A 65 0.73 -15.17 2.01
N ARG A 66 1.47 -15.96 2.79
CA ARG A 66 1.46 -17.43 2.66
C ARG A 66 0.25 -18.08 3.33
N LEU A 67 -0.20 -17.52 4.44
CA LEU A 67 -1.32 -18.05 5.23
C LEU A 67 -2.66 -17.83 4.53
N SER A 68 -2.81 -16.73 3.80
CA SER A 68 -4.00 -16.44 2.98
C SER A 68 -4.23 -17.45 1.87
N ASP A 69 -3.20 -18.19 1.47
CA ASP A 69 -3.33 -19.18 0.42
C ASP A 69 -3.87 -20.52 0.93
N LEU A 70 -3.74 -20.77 2.24
CA LEU A 70 -4.18 -22.00 2.90
C LEU A 70 -5.61 -21.90 3.45
N SER A 71 -6.16 -20.68 3.58
CA SER A 71 -7.48 -20.43 4.17
C SER A 71 -8.17 -19.23 3.52
N GLU A 72 -9.40 -19.44 3.07
CA GLU A 72 -10.25 -18.39 2.48
C GLU A 72 -10.56 -17.25 3.46
N ASP A 73 -10.74 -17.56 4.75
CA ASP A 73 -10.97 -16.55 5.79
C ASP A 73 -9.74 -15.64 5.99
N LEU A 74 -8.52 -16.19 5.87
CA LEU A 74 -7.28 -15.42 5.88
C LEU A 74 -7.07 -14.65 4.57
N ALA A 75 -7.51 -15.18 3.43
CA ALA A 75 -7.57 -14.42 2.18
C ALA A 75 -8.51 -13.22 2.28
N PHE A 76 -9.67 -13.41 2.92
CA PHE A 76 -10.60 -12.33 3.22
C PHE A 76 -9.96 -11.28 4.13
N ALA A 77 -9.28 -11.69 5.21
CA ALA A 77 -8.56 -10.77 6.09
C ALA A 77 -7.47 -9.99 5.33
N SER A 78 -6.65 -10.67 4.52
CA SER A 78 -5.63 -10.05 3.66
C SER A 78 -6.24 -9.02 2.70
N LYS A 79 -7.43 -9.28 2.15
CA LYS A 79 -8.15 -8.31 1.31
C LYS A 79 -8.55 -7.06 2.08
N GLN A 80 -9.02 -7.18 3.32
CA GLN A 80 -9.37 -6.01 4.15
C GLN A 80 -8.11 -5.24 4.58
N ALA A 81 -7.03 -5.93 4.96
CA ALA A 81 -5.74 -5.29 5.25
C ALA A 81 -5.20 -4.48 4.06
N ARG A 82 -5.43 -4.95 2.82
CA ARG A 82 -5.08 -4.21 1.61
C ARG A 82 -5.89 -2.94 1.43
N ARG A 83 -7.19 -2.99 1.73
CA ARG A 83 -8.07 -1.80 1.72
C ARG A 83 -7.64 -0.78 2.78
N LEU A 84 -7.28 -1.26 3.97
CA LEU A 84 -6.74 -0.43 5.05
C LEU A 84 -5.40 0.21 4.67
N LEU A 85 -4.53 -0.50 3.96
CA LEU A 85 -3.31 0.08 3.40
C LEU A 85 -3.62 1.22 2.43
N TYR A 86 -4.61 1.07 1.54
CA TYR A 86 -5.02 2.14 0.64
C TYR A 86 -5.60 3.35 1.38
N ILE A 87 -6.42 3.13 2.41
CA ILE A 87 -6.92 4.22 3.25
C ILE A 87 -5.76 4.93 3.97
N GLY A 88 -4.79 4.19 4.50
CA GLY A 88 -3.58 4.77 5.09
C GLY A 88 -2.79 5.63 4.09
N LEU A 89 -2.67 5.21 2.83
CA LEU A 89 -2.02 6.00 1.78
C LEU A 89 -2.82 7.28 1.45
N VAL A 90 -4.15 7.17 1.33
CA VAL A 90 -5.04 8.32 1.13
C VAL A 90 -4.91 9.28 2.30
N ARG A 91 -4.87 8.78 3.54
CA ARG A 91 -4.67 9.60 4.74
C ARG A 91 -3.35 10.34 4.69
N ILE A 92 -2.25 9.71 4.31
CA ILE A 92 -0.96 10.39 4.14
C ILE A 92 -1.06 11.49 3.08
N ALA A 93 -1.71 11.24 1.95
CA ALA A 93 -1.93 12.27 0.93
C ALA A 93 -2.77 13.44 1.50
N VAL A 94 -3.84 13.15 2.24
CA VAL A 94 -4.67 14.17 2.90
C VAL A 94 -3.87 14.93 3.96
N MET A 95 -2.99 14.29 4.74
CA MET A 95 -2.10 14.98 5.70
C MET A 95 -1.18 15.99 5.01
N ILE A 96 -0.73 15.70 3.78
CA ILE A 96 0.15 16.59 3.04
C ILE A 96 -0.65 17.78 2.46
N ILE A 97 -1.90 17.54 2.04
CA ILE A 97 -2.75 18.56 1.39
C ILE A 97 -3.48 19.44 2.43
N MET A 98 -3.88 18.88 3.57
CA MET A 98 -4.69 19.57 4.59
C MET A 98 -4.10 20.89 5.10
N PRO A 99 -2.78 21.02 5.33
CA PRO A 99 -2.19 22.31 5.72
C PRO A 99 -2.41 23.44 4.71
N SER A 100 -2.70 23.11 3.44
CA SER A 100 -2.98 24.07 2.36
C SER A 100 -4.46 24.41 2.21
N ILE A 101 -5.36 23.74 2.95
CA ILE A 101 -6.80 23.96 2.90
C ILE A 101 -7.21 24.72 4.16
N GLU A 102 -7.69 25.95 4.01
CA GLU A 102 -8.12 26.81 5.14
C GLU A 102 -9.43 26.33 5.81
N ASP A 103 -10.22 25.49 5.11
CA ASP A 103 -11.53 25.02 5.58
C ASP A 103 -11.40 23.93 6.66
N LYS A 104 -11.69 24.34 7.90
CA LYS A 104 -11.70 23.51 9.11
C LYS A 104 -12.80 22.43 9.09
N GLY A 105 -13.90 22.66 8.37
CA GLY A 105 -14.99 21.69 8.24
C GLY A 105 -14.58 20.46 7.42
N LEU A 106 -13.71 20.65 6.42
CA LEU A 106 -13.16 19.54 5.64
C LEU A 106 -12.31 18.59 6.49
N SER A 107 -11.49 19.10 7.43
CA SER A 107 -10.71 18.26 8.36
C SER A 107 -11.59 17.29 9.15
N LEU A 108 -12.72 17.80 9.68
CA LEU A 108 -13.69 16.98 10.42
C LEU A 108 -14.30 15.90 9.52
N VAL A 109 -14.74 16.25 8.31
CA VAL A 109 -15.35 15.28 7.37
C VAL A 109 -14.36 14.18 6.99
N PHE A 110 -13.10 14.54 6.68
CA PHE A 110 -12.07 13.56 6.34
C PHE A 110 -11.71 12.66 7.53
N THR A 111 -11.62 13.23 8.74
CA THR A 111 -11.37 12.43 9.96
C THR A 111 -12.53 11.48 10.23
N PHE A 112 -13.77 11.94 10.11
CA PHE A 112 -14.97 11.13 10.31
C PHE A 112 -15.04 9.98 9.31
N LEU A 113 -14.92 10.26 8.01
CA LEU A 113 -14.95 9.23 6.97
C LEU A 113 -13.84 8.20 7.20
N SER A 114 -12.62 8.66 7.49
CA SER A 114 -11.50 7.77 7.75
C SER A 114 -11.74 6.92 8.99
N ALA A 115 -12.25 7.49 10.09
CA ALA A 115 -12.56 6.75 11.31
C ALA A 115 -13.62 5.66 11.08
N VAL A 116 -14.70 5.96 10.34
CA VAL A 116 -15.77 5.00 10.03
C VAL A 116 -15.26 3.87 9.14
N PHE A 117 -14.61 4.19 8.02
CA PHE A 117 -14.12 3.19 7.09
C PHE A 117 -13.02 2.31 7.70
N GLU A 118 -12.07 2.90 8.43
CA GLU A 118 -11.02 2.12 9.09
C GLU A 118 -11.57 1.22 10.17
N THR A 119 -12.43 1.73 11.06
CA THR A 119 -13.02 0.91 12.13
C THR A 119 -13.77 -0.28 11.53
N GLY A 120 -14.60 -0.05 10.52
CA GLY A 120 -15.35 -1.11 9.84
C GLY A 120 -14.43 -2.16 9.22
N LEU A 121 -13.39 -1.74 8.51
CA LEU A 121 -12.44 -2.66 7.87
C LEU A 121 -11.55 -3.40 8.86
N ILE A 122 -11.13 -2.76 9.96
CA ILE A 122 -10.35 -3.40 11.03
C ILE A 122 -11.18 -4.49 11.73
N VAL A 123 -12.46 -4.22 12.00
CA VAL A 123 -13.39 -5.21 12.56
C VAL A 123 -13.52 -6.41 11.63
N LEU A 124 -13.73 -6.18 10.32
CA LEU A 124 -13.79 -7.24 9.32
C LEU A 124 -12.48 -8.02 9.20
N PHE A 125 -11.34 -7.32 9.26
CA PHE A 125 -10.00 -7.90 9.25
C PHE A 125 -9.83 -8.88 10.42
N PHE A 126 -10.08 -8.44 11.65
CA PHE A 126 -9.93 -9.30 12.83
C PHE A 126 -10.91 -10.48 12.80
N GLY A 127 -12.14 -10.26 12.33
CA GLY A 127 -13.12 -11.32 12.12
C GLY A 127 -12.58 -12.46 11.24
N GLY A 128 -12.04 -12.13 10.06
CA GLY A 128 -11.42 -13.10 9.15
C GLY A 128 -10.11 -13.69 9.69
N PHE A 129 -9.27 -12.86 10.30
CA PHE A 129 -7.96 -13.27 10.81
C PHE A 129 -8.07 -14.34 11.89
N PHE A 130 -8.87 -14.11 12.93
CA PHE A 130 -9.06 -15.09 14.01
C PHE A 130 -9.77 -16.34 13.52
N LYS A 131 -10.77 -16.20 12.65
CA LYS A 131 -11.52 -17.35 12.10
C LYS A 131 -10.61 -18.25 11.26
N GLY A 132 -9.81 -17.68 10.37
CA GLY A 132 -8.92 -18.47 9.51
C GLY A 132 -7.74 -19.07 10.27
N LEU A 133 -7.18 -18.41 11.28
CA LEU A 133 -6.20 -19.04 12.18
C LEU A 133 -6.80 -20.18 13.00
N SER A 134 -8.05 -20.03 13.45
CA SER A 134 -8.77 -21.10 14.16
C SER A 134 -9.09 -22.29 13.26
N TYR A 135 -9.38 -22.04 11.99
CA TYR A 135 -9.58 -23.11 11.01
C TYR A 135 -8.28 -23.87 10.75
N LEU A 136 -7.19 -23.14 10.49
CA LEU A 136 -5.88 -23.75 10.23
C LEU A 136 -5.37 -24.54 11.45
N SER A 137 -5.61 -24.04 12.66
CA SER A 137 -5.21 -24.73 13.88
C SER A 137 -5.94 -26.06 14.07
N ILE A 138 -7.24 -26.14 13.75
CA ILE A 138 -7.98 -27.41 13.75
C ILE A 138 -7.44 -28.36 12.69
N ARG A 139 -7.16 -27.87 11.48
CA ARG A 139 -6.69 -28.70 10.35
C ARG A 139 -5.27 -29.24 10.54
N HIS A 140 -4.38 -28.45 11.15
CA HIS A 140 -2.96 -28.76 11.27
C HIS A 140 -2.48 -29.08 12.69
N GLY A 141 -3.41 -29.22 13.65
CA GLY A 141 -3.11 -29.62 15.02
C GLY A 141 -2.43 -28.53 15.87
N GLY A 142 -2.79 -27.27 15.69
CA GLY A 142 -2.25 -26.14 16.45
C GLY A 142 -3.00 -25.89 17.74
N ASP A 143 -2.35 -26.14 18.89
CA ASP A 143 -3.03 -26.02 20.17
C ASP A 143 -3.30 -24.55 20.51
N ALA A 144 -2.33 -23.65 20.30
CA ALA A 144 -2.42 -22.25 20.73
C ALA A 144 -3.47 -21.40 19.99
N ALA A 145 -3.84 -21.82 18.77
CA ALA A 145 -4.81 -21.14 17.92
C ALA A 145 -6.14 -21.91 17.81
N ALA A 146 -6.30 -23.06 18.46
CA ALA A 146 -7.55 -23.83 18.44
C ALA A 146 -8.63 -23.18 19.32
N PRO A 147 -9.91 -23.21 18.90
CA PRO A 147 -11.02 -22.83 19.77
C PRO A 147 -11.14 -23.81 20.95
N ASP A 148 -11.51 -23.26 22.10
CA ASP A 148 -11.48 -23.92 23.43
C ASP A 148 -12.22 -25.28 23.48
N ASN A 149 -13.20 -25.47 22.57
CA ASN A 149 -14.09 -26.63 22.56
C ASN A 149 -13.51 -27.88 21.87
N ASN A 150 -12.41 -27.77 21.11
CA ASN A 150 -11.91 -28.84 20.22
C ASN A 150 -10.52 -29.39 20.59
N ARG A 151 -9.97 -29.07 21.75
CA ARG A 151 -8.67 -29.64 22.16
C ARG A 151 -8.80 -31.10 22.58
N VAL A 152 -7.85 -31.91 22.11
CA VAL A 152 -7.70 -33.32 22.47
C VAL A 152 -7.56 -33.41 24.00
N LYS A 153 -8.60 -33.94 24.65
CA LYS A 153 -8.53 -34.33 26.06
C LYS A 153 -7.53 -35.48 26.15
N THR A 154 -6.52 -35.34 26.99
CA THR A 154 -5.68 -36.46 27.46
C THR A 154 -6.59 -37.55 28.06
N ALA A 155 -6.12 -38.80 28.04
CA ALA A 155 -6.87 -39.97 28.53
C ALA A 155 -7.34 -39.88 30.00
N SER A 156 -6.78 -38.95 30.79
CA SER A 156 -7.17 -38.65 32.17
C SER A 156 -8.25 -37.56 32.31
N GLY A 157 -8.73 -36.97 31.21
CA GLY A 157 -9.72 -35.88 31.24
C GLY A 157 -9.22 -34.55 31.80
N GLU A 158 -7.97 -34.49 32.28
CA GLU A 158 -7.36 -33.29 32.83
C GLU A 158 -6.40 -32.63 31.83
N PRO A 159 -6.56 -31.33 31.51
CA PRO A 159 -5.60 -30.62 30.67
C PRO A 159 -4.22 -30.60 31.34
N PRO A 160 -3.11 -30.70 30.58
CA PRO A 160 -1.76 -30.68 31.15
C PRO A 160 -1.55 -29.43 32.03
N LEU A 161 -0.67 -29.49 33.04
CA LEU A 161 -0.50 -28.42 34.03
C LEU A 161 -0.16 -27.05 33.39
N PHE A 162 0.49 -27.04 32.22
CA PHE A 162 0.74 -25.84 31.42
C PHE A 162 -0.52 -25.26 30.74
N ALA A 163 -1.62 -26.00 30.67
CA ALA A 163 -2.90 -25.62 30.08
C ALA A 163 -3.94 -25.10 31.10
N ARG A 164 -3.72 -25.24 32.41
CA ARG A 164 -4.65 -24.76 33.45
C ARG A 164 -4.78 -23.23 33.53
N GLY A 165 -3.84 -22.46 32.96
CA GLY A 165 -3.94 -21.01 32.77
C GLY A 165 -4.30 -20.55 31.34
N VAL A 166 -4.64 -21.50 30.45
CA VAL A 166 -4.60 -21.32 28.98
C VAL A 166 -5.99 -21.19 28.34
N ASN A 167 -7.05 -21.60 29.04
CA ASN A 167 -8.42 -21.76 28.54
C ASN A 167 -9.24 -20.48 28.30
N GLN A 168 -8.61 -19.31 28.09
CA GLN A 168 -9.34 -18.04 27.95
C GLN A 168 -8.79 -17.09 26.87
N ASN A 169 -7.76 -17.48 26.10
CA ASN A 169 -7.00 -16.48 25.33
C ASN A 169 -7.62 -16.03 23.99
N ILE A 170 -8.06 -16.92 23.09
CA ILE A 170 -8.40 -16.48 21.72
C ILE A 170 -9.67 -15.62 21.67
N ASN A 171 -10.73 -16.01 22.40
CA ASN A 171 -11.97 -15.23 22.45
C ASN A 171 -11.76 -13.89 23.17
N ARG A 172 -10.95 -13.86 24.23
CA ARG A 172 -10.59 -12.60 24.89
C ARG A 172 -9.78 -11.68 23.99
N VAL A 173 -8.78 -12.20 23.30
CA VAL A 173 -7.95 -11.42 22.36
C VAL A 173 -8.80 -10.93 21.19
N LYS A 174 -9.72 -11.76 20.67
CA LYS A 174 -10.68 -11.37 19.64
C LYS A 174 -11.57 -10.22 20.11
N THR A 175 -12.20 -10.35 21.27
CA THR A 175 -13.05 -9.29 21.84
C THR A 175 -12.24 -8.03 22.10
N ALA A 176 -11.04 -8.14 22.66
CA ALA A 176 -10.15 -7.01 22.90
C ALA A 176 -9.76 -6.30 21.59
N SER A 177 -9.47 -7.03 20.51
CA SER A 177 -9.20 -6.45 19.18
C SER A 177 -10.40 -5.69 18.61
N LEU A 178 -11.62 -6.19 18.82
CA LEU A 178 -12.85 -5.52 18.38
C LEU A 178 -13.11 -4.25 19.19
N VAL A 179 -13.00 -4.33 20.51
CA VAL A 179 -13.14 -3.17 21.40
C VAL A 179 -12.10 -2.11 21.08
N PHE A 180 -10.85 -2.51 20.87
CA PHE A 180 -9.77 -1.63 20.47
C PHE A 180 -10.09 -0.90 19.15
N ALA A 181 -10.55 -1.62 18.13
CA ALA A 181 -10.88 -1.01 16.84
C ALA A 181 -11.94 0.09 16.98
N VAL A 182 -13.01 -0.17 17.74
CA VAL A 182 -14.11 0.79 17.98
C VAL A 182 -13.64 1.97 18.81
N MET A 183 -12.93 1.73 19.92
CA MET A 183 -12.41 2.79 20.79
C MET A 183 -11.43 3.69 20.05
N ARG A 184 -10.54 3.12 19.25
CA ARG A 184 -9.58 3.87 18.43
C ARG A 184 -10.30 4.80 17.45
N GLY A 185 -11.30 4.31 16.73
CA GLY A 185 -12.10 5.13 15.81
C GLY A 185 -12.87 6.25 16.52
N ALA A 186 -13.50 5.93 17.64
CA ALA A 186 -14.30 6.89 18.42
C ALA A 186 -13.44 8.03 19.02
N PHE A 187 -12.31 7.69 19.64
CA PHE A 187 -11.44 8.70 20.24
C PHE A 187 -10.68 9.53 19.22
N ASN A 188 -10.34 8.99 18.05
CA ASN A 188 -9.71 9.77 16.99
C ASN A 188 -10.61 10.92 16.49
N LEU A 189 -11.93 10.74 16.54
CA LEU A 189 -12.88 11.79 16.15
C LEU A 189 -12.98 12.91 17.19
N LEU A 190 -12.72 12.61 18.46
CA LEU A 190 -13.00 13.50 19.60
C LEU A 190 -12.35 14.89 19.47
N PRO A 191 -11.06 15.05 19.09
CA PRO A 191 -10.44 16.36 18.95
C PRO A 191 -11.01 17.21 17.80
N GLU A 192 -11.61 16.57 16.80
CA GLU A 192 -12.16 17.25 15.62
C GLU A 192 -13.62 17.71 15.85
N LEU A 193 -14.32 17.15 16.85
CA LEU A 193 -15.68 17.56 17.20
C LEU A 193 -15.78 19.04 17.62
N LYS A 194 -14.67 19.66 18.02
CA LYS A 194 -14.58 21.10 18.30
C LYS A 194 -15.03 21.98 17.12
N TYR A 195 -14.93 21.48 15.89
CA TYR A 195 -15.36 22.21 14.70
C TYR A 195 -16.89 22.19 14.51
N LEU A 196 -17.63 21.38 15.28
CA LEU A 196 -19.09 21.43 15.32
C LEU A 196 -19.61 22.56 16.22
N SER A 197 -18.78 23.04 17.16
CA SER A 197 -19.18 24.03 18.15
C SER A 197 -18.70 25.45 17.82
N THR A 198 -17.86 25.62 16.79
CA THR A 198 -17.53 26.95 16.23
C THR A 198 -18.76 27.60 15.63
N SER A 199 -19.50 28.32 16.47
CA SER A 199 -20.63 29.15 16.09
C SER A 199 -20.15 30.45 15.46
N GLU A 200 -19.77 30.42 14.18
CA GLU A 200 -20.06 31.55 13.29
C GLU A 200 -21.53 31.45 12.86
N TYR A 201 -22.44 31.44 13.83
CA TYR A 201 -23.85 31.69 13.56
C TYR A 201 -24.07 33.19 13.73
N GLU A 202 -24.11 33.88 12.60
CA GLU A 202 -24.77 35.18 12.49
C GLU A 202 -26.20 35.06 13.05
N GLY A 203 -26.44 35.67 14.21
CA GLY A 203 -27.78 35.81 14.76
C GLY A 203 -27.92 35.31 16.20
N GLU A 204 -27.98 36.27 17.11
CA GLU A 204 -28.41 36.19 18.50
C GLU A 204 -29.40 35.06 18.82
N ILE A 205 -28.91 33.90 19.27
CA ILE A 205 -29.61 33.10 20.29
C ILE A 205 -28.56 32.61 21.28
N THR A 206 -28.26 33.46 22.26
CA THR A 206 -27.48 33.11 23.46
C THR A 206 -28.31 32.15 24.32
N ALA A 207 -28.22 30.86 24.02
CA ALA A 207 -28.64 29.83 24.96
C ALA A 207 -27.62 29.78 26.11
N LEU A 208 -28.13 30.08 27.30
CA LEU A 208 -27.50 30.00 28.61
C LEU A 208 -26.52 28.79 28.72
N ALA A 209 -25.23 29.07 28.98
CA ALA A 209 -24.19 28.09 29.35
C ALA A 209 -24.06 26.87 28.41
N THR A 210 -23.99 27.09 27.09
CA THR A 210 -23.58 26.02 26.16
C THR A 210 -22.09 25.77 26.30
N PHE A 211 -21.72 24.57 26.74
CA PHE A 211 -20.34 24.07 26.75
C PHE A 211 -19.78 24.11 25.31
N ASP A 212 -18.89 25.06 25.01
CA ASP A 212 -18.23 25.13 23.70
C ASP A 212 -17.00 24.21 23.71
N LEU A 213 -17.01 23.18 22.85
CA LEU A 213 -15.88 22.26 22.69
C LEU A 213 -14.66 22.96 22.04
N ALA A 214 -14.87 24.09 21.37
CA ALA A 214 -13.83 24.90 20.75
C ALA A 214 -12.90 25.55 21.78
N ASP A 215 -13.36 25.73 23.02
CA ASP A 215 -12.56 26.29 24.12
C ASP A 215 -11.55 25.29 24.70
N TYR A 216 -11.72 23.98 24.42
CA TYR A 216 -10.95 22.91 25.05
C TYR A 216 -10.19 22.00 24.06
N PRO A 217 -9.54 22.52 23.00
CA PRO A 217 -8.91 21.70 21.97
C PRO A 217 -7.78 20.85 22.55
N THR A 218 -7.01 21.40 23.49
CA THR A 218 -5.92 20.70 24.16
C THR A 218 -6.43 19.60 25.09
N ALA A 219 -7.54 19.83 25.80
CA ALA A 219 -8.11 18.82 26.69
C ALA A 219 -8.67 17.64 25.89
N LEU A 220 -9.39 17.90 24.78
CA LEU A 220 -9.90 16.86 23.89
C LEU A 220 -8.77 16.03 23.27
N LEU A 221 -7.66 16.68 22.89
CA LEU A 221 -6.47 16.00 22.40
C LEU A 221 -5.84 15.10 23.48
N VAL A 222 -5.69 15.60 24.70
CA VAL A 222 -5.15 14.82 25.83
C VAL A 222 -6.05 13.63 26.16
N ILE A 223 -7.37 13.81 26.17
CA ILE A 223 -8.33 12.72 26.38
C ILE A 223 -8.17 11.67 25.28
N ASN A 224 -8.14 12.06 24.01
CA ASN A 224 -7.89 11.12 22.92
C ASN A 224 -6.58 10.35 23.12
N LEU A 225 -5.47 11.06 23.36
CA LEU A 225 -4.15 10.43 23.50
C LEU A 225 -4.09 9.44 24.68
N VAL A 226 -4.70 9.80 25.82
CA VAL A 226 -4.75 8.92 27.00
C VAL A 226 -5.65 7.72 26.76
N PHE A 227 -6.91 7.91 26.35
CA PHE A 227 -7.85 6.81 26.24
C PHE A 227 -7.57 5.90 25.03
N ALA A 228 -7.26 6.46 23.86
CA ALA A 228 -6.86 5.67 22.70
C ALA A 228 -5.52 4.96 22.94
N GLY A 229 -4.55 5.66 23.56
CA GLY A 229 -3.26 5.09 23.91
C GLY A 229 -3.38 3.94 24.93
N VAL A 230 -4.16 4.13 26.01
CA VAL A 230 -4.41 3.08 27.01
C VAL A 230 -5.12 1.88 26.37
N ALA A 231 -6.15 2.12 25.54
CA ALA A 231 -6.83 1.04 24.82
C ALA A 231 -5.86 0.27 23.91
N GLY A 232 -4.98 0.96 23.20
CA GLY A 232 -3.93 0.37 22.37
C GLY A 232 -2.92 -0.46 23.16
N VAL A 233 -2.44 0.04 24.30
CA VAL A 233 -1.50 -0.67 25.17
C VAL A 233 -2.13 -1.92 25.77
N VAL A 234 -3.36 -1.82 26.29
CA VAL A 234 -4.11 -2.96 26.83
C VAL A 234 -4.29 -4.03 25.74
N TRP A 235 -4.72 -3.63 24.55
CA TRP A 235 -4.87 -4.55 23.43
C TRP A 235 -3.54 -5.22 23.03
N LEU A 236 -2.46 -4.44 22.90
CA LEU A 236 -1.15 -4.93 22.52
C LEU A 236 -0.58 -5.93 23.54
N SER A 237 -0.82 -5.67 24.83
CA SER A 237 -0.45 -6.57 25.94
C SER A 237 -1.16 -7.92 25.89
N LEU A 238 -2.29 -8.03 25.18
CA LEU A 238 -3.04 -9.28 25.00
C LEU A 238 -2.66 -9.98 23.69
N ILE A 239 -2.60 -9.26 22.57
CA ILE A 239 -2.41 -9.87 21.25
C ILE A 239 -0.97 -10.35 21.02
N ILE A 240 0.04 -9.62 21.50
CA ILE A 240 1.44 -9.97 21.25
C ILE A 240 1.84 -11.25 21.99
N PRO A 241 1.53 -11.44 23.29
CA PRO A 241 1.80 -12.71 23.96
C PRO A 241 1.05 -13.88 23.32
N TRP A 242 -0.20 -13.67 22.88
CA TRP A 242 -0.95 -14.71 22.17
C TRP A 242 -0.27 -15.08 20.83
N MET A 243 0.11 -14.09 20.01
CA MET A 243 0.85 -14.32 18.75
C MET A 243 2.17 -15.06 18.99
N ARG A 244 2.93 -14.69 20.03
CA ARG A 244 4.19 -15.37 20.39
C ARG A 244 3.96 -16.85 20.71
N ARG A 245 2.84 -17.21 21.33
CA ARG A 245 2.49 -18.62 21.60
C ARG A 245 2.16 -19.38 20.32
N VAL A 246 1.40 -18.77 19.40
CA VAL A 246 1.11 -19.39 18.08
C VAL A 246 2.40 -19.59 17.28
N ILE A 247 3.32 -18.61 17.32
CA ILE A 247 4.61 -18.70 16.65
C ILE A 247 5.52 -19.77 17.29
N ALA A 248 5.42 -19.97 18.61
CA ALA A 248 6.20 -20.96 19.34
C ALA A 248 5.73 -22.42 19.10
N ASP A 249 4.53 -22.62 18.56
CA ASP A 249 4.00 -23.94 18.21
C ASP A 249 4.68 -24.48 16.94
N THR A 250 5.90 -25.00 17.11
CA THR A 250 6.73 -25.46 15.98
C THR A 250 6.10 -26.63 15.21
N ALA A 251 5.27 -27.46 15.87
CA ALA A 251 4.58 -28.56 15.22
C ALA A 251 3.52 -28.03 14.24
N PHE A 252 2.70 -27.08 14.71
CA PHE A 252 1.73 -26.38 13.87
C PHE A 252 2.39 -25.67 12.69
N ILE A 253 3.45 -24.89 12.92
CA ILE A 253 4.10 -24.13 11.85
C ILE A 253 4.76 -25.06 10.81
N ARG A 254 5.38 -26.16 11.25
CA ARG A 254 5.95 -27.15 10.32
C ARG A 254 4.88 -27.81 9.47
N SER A 255 3.74 -28.17 10.05
CA SER A 255 2.59 -28.73 9.33
C SER A 255 2.05 -27.75 8.29
N LEU A 256 1.88 -26.48 8.65
CA LEU A 256 1.48 -25.42 7.71
C LEU A 256 2.47 -25.24 6.57
N GLN A 257 3.77 -25.25 6.87
CA GLN A 257 4.80 -25.10 5.86
C GLN A 257 4.81 -26.29 4.90
N ALA A 258 4.66 -27.51 5.41
CA ALA A 258 4.59 -28.71 4.57
C ALA A 258 3.40 -28.66 3.62
N SER A 259 2.21 -28.28 4.10
CA SER A 259 1.03 -28.13 3.22
C SER A 259 1.19 -26.99 2.22
N TYR A 260 1.81 -25.87 2.60
CA TYR A 260 2.10 -24.79 1.65
C TYR A 260 3.06 -25.24 0.54
N ASP A 261 4.13 -25.96 0.91
CA ASP A 261 5.11 -26.45 -0.05
C ASP A 261 4.50 -27.53 -0.98
N GLN A 262 3.56 -28.34 -0.49
CA GLN A 262 2.87 -29.38 -1.28
C GLN A 262 1.74 -28.83 -2.17
N GLU A 263 0.89 -27.94 -1.66
CA GLU A 263 -0.32 -27.47 -2.36
C GLU A 263 -0.06 -26.26 -3.26
N ILE A 264 0.90 -25.39 -2.91
CA ILE A 264 1.06 -24.06 -3.56
C ILE A 264 2.38 -23.93 -4.29
N VAL A 265 3.49 -24.41 -3.71
CA VAL A 265 4.81 -24.30 -4.37
C VAL A 265 4.94 -25.27 -5.55
N SER A 266 4.20 -26.37 -5.52
CA SER A 266 4.09 -27.32 -6.63
C SER A 266 3.38 -26.74 -7.86
N ASP A 267 2.52 -25.73 -7.67
CA ASP A 267 1.79 -25.06 -8.75
C ASP A 267 2.63 -23.90 -9.35
N SER A 268 3.46 -24.24 -10.34
CA SER A 268 4.31 -23.26 -11.04
C SER A 268 3.51 -22.18 -11.75
N LEU A 269 2.30 -22.49 -12.23
CA LEU A 269 1.43 -21.56 -12.95
C LEU A 269 0.88 -20.50 -12.00
N LEU A 270 0.44 -20.90 -10.81
CA LEU A 270 -0.04 -19.99 -9.79
C LEU A 270 1.05 -19.01 -9.33
N LEU A 271 2.29 -19.48 -9.17
CA LEU A 271 3.43 -18.61 -8.82
C LEU A 271 3.78 -17.60 -9.93
N GLU A 272 3.71 -18.03 -11.19
CA GLU A 272 3.93 -17.15 -12.34
C GLU A 272 2.86 -16.06 -12.41
N ARG A 273 1.57 -16.42 -12.33
CA ARG A 273 0.45 -15.48 -12.30
C ARG A 273 0.62 -14.42 -11.21
N ARG A 274 0.98 -14.85 -9.99
CA ARG A 274 1.17 -13.92 -8.86
C ARG A 274 2.29 -12.93 -9.11
N ARG A 275 3.41 -13.39 -9.65
CA ARG A 275 4.55 -12.53 -10.01
C ARG A 275 4.13 -11.47 -11.03
N ILE A 276 3.43 -11.87 -12.09
CA ILE A 276 2.95 -10.95 -13.12
C ILE A 276 1.94 -9.97 -12.53
N ASN A 277 0.98 -10.44 -11.74
CA ASN A 277 -0.02 -9.57 -11.09
C ASN A 277 0.61 -8.54 -10.17
N PHE A 278 1.59 -8.94 -9.35
CA PHE A 278 2.29 -8.02 -8.46
C PHE A 278 3.10 -6.99 -9.25
N ALA A 279 3.75 -7.41 -10.35
CA ALA A 279 4.44 -6.49 -11.24
C ALA A 279 3.48 -5.50 -11.91
N LEU A 280 2.32 -5.94 -12.39
CA LEU A 280 1.31 -5.07 -12.99
C LEU A 280 0.74 -4.06 -11.99
N ILE A 281 0.52 -4.46 -10.74
CA ILE A 281 0.10 -3.52 -9.69
C ILE A 281 1.20 -2.50 -9.42
N ALA A 282 2.47 -2.93 -9.28
CA ALA A 282 3.59 -2.03 -9.04
C ALA A 282 3.81 -1.06 -10.21
N LEU A 283 3.72 -1.54 -11.46
CA LEU A 283 3.79 -0.69 -12.66
C LEU A 283 2.61 0.27 -12.72
N GLY A 284 1.38 -0.20 -12.49
CA GLY A 284 0.18 0.65 -12.51
C GLY A 284 0.22 1.74 -11.45
N LEU A 285 0.64 1.41 -10.21
CA LEU A 285 0.89 2.41 -9.17
C LEU A 285 2.02 3.36 -9.56
N GLY A 286 3.11 2.84 -10.13
CA GLY A 286 4.26 3.63 -10.54
C GLY A 286 3.93 4.68 -11.60
N PHE A 287 3.26 4.28 -12.69
CA PHE A 287 2.80 5.22 -13.72
C PHE A 287 1.65 6.11 -13.24
N GLY A 288 0.81 5.63 -12.32
CA GLY A 288 -0.22 6.45 -11.68
C GLY A 288 0.34 7.51 -10.74
N LEU A 289 1.52 7.29 -10.15
CA LEU A 289 2.22 8.25 -9.27
C LEU A 289 3.18 9.18 -10.03
N TRP A 290 3.33 9.01 -11.34
CA TRP A 290 3.99 9.97 -12.24
C TRP A 290 3.07 11.12 -12.66
N THR A 291 1.93 11.27 -11.98
CA THR A 291 0.99 12.33 -12.30
C THR A 291 1.34 13.55 -11.48
N ASP A 292 1.74 14.60 -12.18
CA ASP A 292 2.11 15.85 -11.53
C ASP A 292 0.85 16.58 -11.03
N ILE A 293 0.74 16.71 -9.70
CA ILE A 293 -0.25 17.56 -9.04
C ILE A 293 0.49 18.76 -8.47
N PHE A 294 0.38 19.89 -9.18
CA PHE A 294 1.02 21.13 -8.80
C PHE A 294 0.13 21.95 -7.85
N LEU A 295 0.69 22.33 -6.71
CA LEU A 295 0.14 23.30 -5.77
C LEU A 295 1.30 24.23 -5.39
N ASP A 296 1.12 25.53 -5.50
CA ASP A 296 2.14 26.55 -5.22
C ASP A 296 3.50 26.31 -5.90
N GLY A 297 3.46 25.81 -7.14
CA GLY A 297 4.65 25.53 -7.94
C GLY A 297 5.46 24.30 -7.55
N ILE A 298 4.97 23.50 -6.61
CA ILE A 298 5.58 22.24 -6.17
C ILE A 298 4.73 21.08 -6.68
N ASN A 299 5.36 20.05 -7.27
CA ASN A 299 4.69 18.78 -7.48
C ASN A 299 4.60 18.03 -6.13
N TYR A 300 3.37 17.87 -5.63
CA TYR A 300 3.08 17.26 -4.33
C TYR A 300 3.25 15.73 -4.32
N ILE A 301 3.19 15.09 -5.48
CA ILE A 301 3.48 13.67 -5.64
C ILE A 301 4.83 13.56 -6.33
N PRO A 302 5.94 13.38 -5.60
CA PRO A 302 7.24 13.38 -6.22
C PRO A 302 7.41 12.20 -7.18
N ASP A 303 7.78 12.47 -8.43
CA ASP A 303 7.85 11.45 -9.49
C ASP A 303 8.88 10.37 -9.20
N PHE A 304 9.86 10.62 -8.34
CA PHE A 304 10.83 9.61 -7.91
C PHE A 304 10.16 8.45 -7.15
N ILE A 305 9.02 8.69 -6.49
CA ILE A 305 8.22 7.64 -5.84
C ILE A 305 7.61 6.74 -6.92
N GLY A 306 6.99 7.33 -7.94
CA GLY A 306 6.47 6.58 -9.10
C GLY A 306 7.56 5.77 -9.81
N THR A 307 8.71 6.38 -10.07
CA THR A 307 9.88 5.72 -10.67
C THR A 307 10.37 4.53 -9.83
N ALA A 308 10.39 4.66 -8.50
CA ALA A 308 10.77 3.55 -7.63
C ALA A 308 9.81 2.35 -7.77
N PHE A 309 8.49 2.59 -7.82
CA PHE A 309 7.50 1.54 -8.07
C PHE A 309 7.65 0.91 -9.46
N ILE A 310 7.95 1.70 -10.50
CA ILE A 310 8.21 1.18 -11.85
C ILE A 310 9.44 0.26 -11.85
N ILE A 311 10.55 0.67 -11.20
CA ILE A 311 11.76 -0.16 -11.07
C ILE A 311 11.43 -1.48 -10.38
N VAL A 312 10.69 -1.43 -9.27
CA VAL A 312 10.26 -2.62 -8.54
C VAL A 312 9.42 -3.53 -9.43
N GLY A 313 8.43 -2.98 -10.14
CA GLY A 313 7.57 -3.72 -11.07
C GLY A 313 8.36 -4.41 -12.19
N ILE A 314 9.28 -3.69 -12.84
CA ILE A 314 10.17 -4.25 -13.87
C ILE A 314 11.05 -5.35 -13.27
N TYR A 315 11.62 -5.14 -12.09
CA TYR A 315 12.48 -6.13 -11.42
C TYR A 315 11.73 -7.43 -11.11
N ILE A 316 10.50 -7.33 -10.59
CA ILE A 316 9.65 -8.50 -10.28
C ILE A 316 9.33 -9.29 -11.55
N ALA A 317 8.96 -8.60 -12.63
CA ALA A 317 8.62 -9.24 -13.90
C ALA A 317 9.82 -9.37 -14.86
N ALA A 318 11.06 -9.23 -14.39
CA ALA A 318 12.24 -9.23 -15.24
C ALA A 318 12.43 -10.54 -16.04
N LYS A 319 11.89 -11.65 -15.53
CA LYS A 319 11.89 -12.96 -16.22
C LYS A 319 10.83 -13.07 -17.32
N GLU A 320 9.75 -12.31 -17.22
CA GLU A 320 8.58 -12.39 -18.12
C GLU A 320 8.53 -11.23 -19.12
N LEU A 321 9.23 -10.12 -18.83
CA LEU A 321 9.25 -8.93 -19.67
C LEU A 321 10.51 -8.92 -20.54
N ALA A 322 10.34 -9.01 -21.85
CA ALA A 322 11.45 -8.83 -22.77
C ALA A 322 12.01 -7.41 -22.68
N GLY A 323 13.34 -7.31 -22.64
CA GLY A 323 14.01 -6.01 -22.53
C GLY A 323 13.96 -5.37 -21.13
N ALA A 324 13.53 -6.11 -20.10
CA ALA A 324 13.50 -5.64 -18.71
C ALA A 324 14.83 -5.01 -18.26
N ASN A 325 15.98 -5.55 -18.67
CA ASN A 325 17.28 -4.99 -18.33
C ASN A 325 17.50 -3.57 -18.87
N LYS A 326 16.99 -3.25 -20.07
CA LYS A 326 17.10 -1.91 -20.64
C LYS A 326 16.17 -0.94 -19.92
N ALA A 327 14.92 -1.35 -19.68
CA ALA A 327 13.94 -0.55 -18.95
C ALA A 327 14.40 -0.30 -17.49
N LEU A 328 15.00 -1.29 -16.83
CA LEU A 328 15.53 -1.14 -15.47
C LEU A 328 16.71 -0.17 -15.42
N LYS A 329 17.64 -0.21 -16.40
CA LYS A 329 18.72 0.77 -16.50
C LYS A 329 18.17 2.19 -16.66
N LEU A 330 17.18 2.38 -17.53
CA LEU A 330 16.53 3.67 -17.74
C LEU A 330 15.83 4.16 -16.46
N GLY A 331 15.10 3.29 -15.75
CA GLY A 331 14.49 3.64 -14.47
C GLY A 331 15.51 4.06 -13.41
N VAL A 332 16.64 3.36 -13.30
CA VAL A 332 17.72 3.71 -12.36
C VAL A 332 18.38 5.04 -12.72
N ILE A 333 18.48 5.39 -14.01
CA ILE A 333 18.99 6.69 -14.48
C ILE A 333 17.96 7.81 -14.23
N LEU A 334 16.68 7.51 -14.39
CA LEU A 334 15.59 8.47 -14.22
C LEU A 334 15.40 8.86 -12.75
N LEU A 335 15.55 7.91 -11.82
CA LEU A 335 15.36 8.16 -10.38
C LEU A 335 16.12 9.39 -9.83
N PRO A 336 17.44 9.55 -10.04
CA PRO A 336 18.15 10.75 -9.60
C PRO A 336 17.74 12.02 -10.37
N ALA A 337 17.28 11.91 -11.62
CA ALA A 337 16.77 13.06 -12.38
C ALA A 337 15.47 13.59 -11.74
N ASN A 338 14.53 12.72 -11.38
CA ASN A 338 13.29 13.09 -10.70
C ASN A 338 13.56 13.74 -9.33
N ILE A 339 14.55 13.23 -8.59
CA ILE A 339 14.98 13.83 -7.31
C ILE A 339 15.54 15.24 -7.54
N LEU A 340 16.36 15.42 -8.58
CA LEU A 340 16.93 16.72 -8.92
C LEU A 340 15.85 17.74 -9.31
N VAL A 341 14.92 17.37 -10.19
CA VAL A 341 13.80 18.24 -10.62
C VAL A 341 12.94 18.64 -9.43
N TRP A 342 12.57 17.68 -8.58
CA TRP A 342 11.79 17.96 -7.38
C TRP A 342 12.54 18.86 -6.39
N ALA A 343 13.83 18.63 -6.18
CA ALA A 343 14.66 19.48 -5.31
C ALA A 343 14.79 20.91 -5.86
N LEU A 344 14.97 21.08 -7.18
CA LEU A 344 15.00 22.39 -7.83
C LEU A 344 13.65 23.11 -7.70
N ALA A 345 12.54 22.40 -7.89
CA ALA A 345 11.20 22.95 -7.71
C ALA A 345 10.95 23.42 -6.27
N LEU A 346 11.40 22.66 -5.27
CA LEU A 346 11.33 23.07 -3.85
C LEU A 346 12.19 24.29 -3.52
N VAL A 347 13.34 24.44 -4.15
CA VAL A 347 14.17 25.64 -3.96
C VAL A 347 13.51 26.84 -4.62
N LEU A 348 12.94 26.66 -5.81
CA LEU A 348 12.28 27.72 -6.57
C LEU A 348 10.96 28.16 -5.92
N SER A 349 10.22 27.25 -5.30
CA SER A 349 8.94 27.56 -4.64
C SER A 349 9.09 28.54 -3.48
N LYS A 350 10.27 28.62 -2.85
CA LYS A 350 10.58 29.67 -1.85
C LYS A 350 10.52 31.09 -2.42
N TYR A 351 10.59 31.23 -3.73
CA TYR A 351 10.55 32.49 -4.47
C TYR A 351 9.23 32.69 -5.24
N TYR A 352 8.27 31.75 -5.10
CA TYR A 352 7.04 31.67 -5.89
C TYR A 352 6.18 32.95 -5.82
N THR A 353 6.24 33.69 -4.71
CA THR A 353 5.45 34.92 -4.49
C THR A 353 6.24 36.22 -4.67
N THR A 354 7.57 36.14 -4.76
CA THR A 354 8.44 37.32 -4.91
C THR A 354 9.32 37.16 -6.14
N ASN A 355 8.82 37.68 -7.27
CA ASN A 355 9.67 38.22 -8.32
C ASN A 355 10.65 37.25 -9.00
N VAL A 356 10.19 36.06 -9.41
CA VAL A 356 11.00 35.11 -10.19
C VAL A 356 11.63 35.76 -11.44
N PHE A 357 10.95 36.76 -12.04
CA PHE A 357 11.46 37.52 -13.19
C PHE A 357 12.26 38.79 -12.85
N ARG A 358 12.39 39.23 -11.58
CA ARG A 358 13.15 40.47 -11.27
C ARG A 358 14.62 40.24 -10.96
N SER A 359 15.04 39.01 -10.67
CA SER A 359 16.46 38.71 -10.42
C SER A 359 17.01 37.74 -11.47
N PHE A 360 18.21 38.01 -11.97
CA PHE A 360 18.88 37.12 -12.92
C PHE A 360 19.09 35.72 -12.32
N ASN A 361 19.38 35.63 -11.02
CA ASN A 361 19.62 34.36 -10.34
C ASN A 361 18.36 33.46 -10.32
N THR A 362 17.18 34.03 -10.05
CA THR A 362 15.91 33.27 -10.08
C THR A 362 15.51 32.86 -11.50
N LEU A 363 15.82 33.67 -12.50
CA LEU A 363 15.61 33.32 -13.91
C LEU A 363 16.51 32.16 -14.35
N TYR A 364 17.80 32.17 -13.96
CA TYR A 364 18.71 31.04 -14.22
C TYR A 364 18.23 29.75 -13.55
N LEU A 365 17.71 29.82 -12.32
CA LEU A 365 17.13 28.67 -11.63
C LEU A 365 15.87 28.14 -12.34
N LEU A 366 15.00 29.02 -12.84
CA LEU A 366 13.84 28.61 -13.63
C LEU A 366 14.24 27.93 -14.94
N ILE A 367 15.21 28.49 -15.67
CA ILE A 367 15.73 27.88 -16.90
C ILE A 367 16.36 26.51 -16.61
N ALA A 368 17.14 26.40 -15.52
CA ALA A 368 17.73 25.14 -15.09
C ALA A 368 16.67 24.09 -14.73
N LEU A 369 15.59 24.49 -14.03
CA LEU A 369 14.47 23.62 -13.70
C LEU A 369 13.76 23.12 -14.97
N VAL A 370 13.40 24.02 -15.89
CA VAL A 370 12.73 23.64 -17.14
C VAL A 370 13.62 22.74 -18.00
N ALA A 371 14.91 23.02 -18.09
CA ALA A 371 15.86 22.17 -18.82
C ALA A 371 16.01 20.77 -18.17
N ALA A 372 16.07 20.70 -16.83
CA ALA A 372 16.11 19.44 -16.10
C ALA A 372 14.81 18.64 -16.28
N ALA A 373 13.65 19.29 -16.18
CA ALA A 373 12.34 18.67 -16.39
C ALA A 373 12.18 18.17 -17.84
N ALA A 374 12.67 18.91 -18.85
CA ALA A 374 12.66 18.47 -20.24
C ALA A 374 13.54 17.22 -20.47
N ALA A 375 14.72 17.18 -19.85
CA ALA A 375 15.60 16.02 -19.91
C ALA A 375 14.97 14.80 -19.21
N GLU A 376 14.36 15.00 -18.04
CA GLU A 376 13.60 13.99 -17.31
C GLU A 376 12.47 13.43 -18.17
N ALA A 377 11.60 14.29 -18.70
CA ALA A 377 10.49 13.91 -19.57
C ALA A 377 10.96 13.10 -20.79
N GLY A 378 12.11 13.47 -21.38
CA GLY A 378 12.72 12.70 -22.46
C GLY A 378 13.09 11.27 -22.04
N ILE A 379 13.74 11.10 -20.89
CA ILE A 379 14.11 9.77 -20.36
C ILE A 379 12.85 8.98 -19.97
N ALA A 380 11.89 9.63 -19.31
CA ALA A 380 10.62 9.04 -18.90
C ALA A 380 9.79 8.56 -20.11
N GLY A 381 9.75 9.33 -21.20
CA GLY A 381 9.10 8.94 -22.45
C GLY A 381 9.77 7.73 -23.11
N ILE A 382 11.10 7.66 -23.11
CA ILE A 382 11.84 6.49 -23.61
C ILE A 382 11.54 5.26 -22.74
N LEU A 383 11.50 5.42 -21.41
CA LEU A 383 11.15 4.35 -20.48
C LEU A 383 9.71 3.85 -20.72
N LEU A 384 8.75 4.77 -20.88
CA LEU A 384 7.35 4.46 -21.20
C LEU A 384 7.24 3.61 -22.47
N LEU A 385 7.97 3.95 -23.54
CA LEU A 385 8.01 3.17 -24.78
C LEU A 385 8.59 1.77 -24.58
N HIS A 386 9.66 1.64 -23.80
CA HIS A 386 10.28 0.34 -23.50
C HIS A 386 9.35 -0.56 -22.68
N VAL A 387 8.72 -0.02 -21.64
CA VAL A 387 7.75 -0.77 -20.84
C VAL A 387 6.54 -1.15 -21.67
N SER A 388 6.06 -0.25 -22.53
CA SER A 388 4.93 -0.54 -23.42
C SER A 388 5.23 -1.63 -24.44
N LYS A 389 6.46 -1.69 -24.96
CA LYS A 389 6.91 -2.81 -25.80
C LYS A 389 6.89 -4.13 -25.03
N ALA A 390 7.33 -4.13 -23.78
CA ALA A 390 7.32 -5.31 -22.93
C ALA A 390 5.89 -5.74 -22.54
N LEU A 391 5.00 -4.80 -22.24
CA LEU A 391 3.57 -5.05 -22.01
C LEU A 391 2.89 -5.60 -23.27
N ARG A 392 3.24 -5.10 -24.46
CA ARG A 392 2.73 -5.62 -25.74
C ARG A 392 3.03 -7.11 -25.90
N GLN A 393 4.26 -7.51 -25.57
CA GLN A 393 4.65 -8.92 -25.61
C GLN A 393 3.92 -9.75 -24.55
N LEU A 394 3.77 -9.21 -23.34
CA LEU A 394 2.98 -9.86 -22.28
C LEU A 394 1.52 -10.09 -22.71
N ILE A 395 0.89 -9.11 -23.39
CA ILE A 395 -0.46 -9.23 -23.93
C ILE A 395 -0.53 -10.36 -24.97
N TYR A 396 0.46 -10.44 -25.86
CA TYR A 396 0.52 -11.48 -26.88
C TYR A 396 0.68 -12.89 -26.27
N GLU A 397 1.61 -13.04 -25.32
CA GLU A 397 2.00 -14.35 -24.78
C GLU A 397 1.08 -14.86 -23.69
N LYS A 398 0.51 -13.97 -22.84
CA LYS A 398 -0.15 -14.32 -21.57
C LYS A 398 -1.61 -13.85 -21.46
N CYS A 399 -2.15 -13.11 -22.43
CA CYS A 399 -3.57 -12.68 -22.42
C CYS A 399 -4.43 -13.40 -23.46
N GLY A 400 -5.72 -13.58 -23.15
CA GLY A 400 -6.73 -14.22 -24.01
C GLY A 400 -6.97 -15.70 -23.71
N GLU A 401 -7.99 -16.29 -24.35
CA GLU A 401 -8.35 -17.71 -24.22
C GLU A 401 -7.27 -18.63 -24.83
N LEU A 402 -7.23 -19.89 -24.40
CA LEU A 402 -6.34 -20.90 -24.97
C LEU A 402 -6.74 -21.15 -26.42
N ASP A 403 -5.75 -21.20 -27.31
CA ASP A 403 -5.98 -21.62 -28.69
C ASP A 403 -6.25 -23.12 -28.66
N ASP A 404 -7.50 -23.50 -28.86
CA ASP A 404 -7.84 -24.86 -29.27
C ASP A 404 -8.23 -24.75 -30.75
N GLU A 405 -7.35 -25.23 -31.64
CA GLU A 405 -7.49 -25.10 -33.10
C GLU A 405 -8.84 -25.63 -33.62
N ARG A 406 -9.50 -26.47 -32.83
CA ARG A 406 -10.83 -27.03 -33.11
C ARG A 406 -11.96 -26.00 -33.05
N PHE A 407 -11.75 -24.84 -32.41
CA PHE A 407 -12.78 -23.83 -32.21
C PHE A 407 -12.36 -22.47 -32.79
N SER A 408 -12.66 -22.25 -34.07
CA SER A 408 -12.42 -20.97 -34.78
C SER A 408 -12.99 -19.74 -34.05
N ARG A 409 -14.10 -19.91 -33.33
CA ARG A 409 -14.73 -18.86 -32.51
C ARG A 409 -13.88 -18.40 -31.32
N LEU A 410 -13.07 -19.29 -30.71
CA LEU A 410 -12.20 -18.94 -29.57
C LEU A 410 -10.99 -18.14 -30.05
N ALA A 411 -10.39 -18.53 -31.18
CA ALA A 411 -9.28 -17.80 -31.80
C ALA A 411 -9.70 -16.36 -32.21
N GLU A 412 -10.90 -16.19 -32.76
CA GLU A 412 -11.44 -14.87 -33.12
C GLU A 412 -11.69 -13.99 -31.88
N ARG A 413 -12.26 -14.56 -30.81
CA ARG A 413 -12.45 -13.87 -29.52
C ARG A 413 -11.14 -13.43 -28.91
N LYS A 414 -10.13 -14.31 -28.86
CA LYS A 414 -8.78 -14.00 -28.40
C LYS A 414 -8.18 -12.82 -29.16
N LYS A 415 -8.24 -12.85 -30.49
CA LYS A 415 -7.73 -11.77 -31.35
C LYS A 415 -8.45 -10.45 -31.09
N LYS A 416 -9.78 -10.47 -30.94
CA LYS A 416 -10.58 -9.28 -30.62
C LYS A 416 -10.20 -8.70 -29.26
N MET A 417 -10.03 -9.53 -28.23
CA MET A 417 -9.62 -9.11 -26.89
C MET A 417 -8.20 -8.50 -26.90
N GLN A 418 -7.24 -9.17 -27.53
CA GLN A 418 -5.87 -8.64 -27.67
C GLN A 418 -5.85 -7.32 -28.44
N THR A 419 -6.66 -7.18 -29.50
CA THR A 419 -6.77 -5.92 -30.25
C THR A 419 -7.31 -4.77 -29.39
N GLY A 420 -8.29 -5.05 -28.52
CA GLY A 420 -8.79 -4.07 -27.54
C GLY A 420 -7.71 -3.62 -26.55
N LEU A 421 -6.92 -4.56 -26.03
CA LEU A 421 -5.78 -4.25 -25.16
C LEU A 421 -4.68 -3.47 -25.88
N TYR A 422 -4.43 -3.72 -27.16
CA TYR A 422 -3.46 -2.93 -27.92
C TYR A 422 -3.92 -1.48 -28.13
N ARG A 423 -5.21 -1.25 -28.37
CA ARG A 423 -5.75 0.11 -28.50
C ARG A 423 -5.62 0.90 -27.19
N THR A 424 -5.94 0.25 -26.07
CA THR A 424 -5.77 0.88 -24.74
C THR A 424 -4.30 1.10 -24.38
N LEU A 425 -3.39 0.21 -24.81
CA LEU A 425 -1.95 0.41 -24.67
C LEU A 425 -1.46 1.63 -25.47
N ILE A 426 -1.95 1.82 -26.70
CA ILE A 426 -1.62 3.01 -27.51
C ILE A 426 -2.14 4.28 -26.82
N PHE A 427 -3.37 4.26 -26.32
CA PHE A 427 -3.94 5.38 -25.57
C PHE A 427 -3.12 5.72 -24.31
N PHE A 428 -2.67 4.71 -23.57
CA PHE A 428 -1.76 4.86 -22.43
C PHE A 428 -0.43 5.53 -22.83
N VAL A 429 0.21 5.11 -23.92
CA VAL A 429 1.46 5.72 -24.40
C VAL A 429 1.24 7.18 -24.82
N VAL A 430 0.22 7.45 -25.62
CA VAL A 430 -0.05 8.79 -26.15
C VAL A 430 -0.41 9.75 -25.02
N SER A 431 -1.31 9.35 -24.12
CA SER A 431 -1.65 10.17 -22.95
C SER A 431 -0.44 10.42 -22.05
N GLY A 432 0.42 9.43 -21.82
CA GLY A 432 1.62 9.59 -21.00
C GLY A 432 2.63 10.56 -21.59
N LEU A 433 2.87 10.51 -22.91
CA LEU A 433 3.76 11.46 -23.59
C LEU A 433 3.19 12.90 -23.54
N ILE A 434 1.89 13.05 -23.73
CA ILE A 434 1.21 14.35 -23.65
C ILE A 434 1.29 14.90 -22.21
N ALA A 435 1.04 14.06 -21.20
CA ALA A 435 1.09 14.46 -19.80
C ALA A 435 2.50 14.89 -19.37
N GLN A 436 3.54 14.18 -19.80
CA GLN A 436 4.93 14.55 -19.54
C GLN A 436 5.29 15.90 -20.19
N LEU A 437 4.92 16.09 -21.45
CA LEU A 437 5.16 17.36 -22.15
C LEU A 437 4.41 18.52 -21.48
N SER A 438 3.15 18.30 -21.10
CA SER A 438 2.33 19.27 -20.38
C SER A 438 2.96 19.66 -19.04
N SER A 439 3.58 18.73 -18.33
CA SER A 439 4.18 19.00 -17.02
C SER A 439 5.46 19.82 -17.12
N VAL A 440 6.28 19.58 -18.16
CA VAL A 440 7.41 20.47 -18.49
C VAL A 440 6.92 21.88 -18.79
N LEU A 441 5.85 22.00 -19.61
CA LEU A 441 5.25 23.29 -19.92
C LEU A 441 4.64 23.94 -18.68
N ASN A 442 4.13 23.17 -17.72
CA ASN A 442 3.54 23.70 -16.51
C ASN A 442 4.57 24.39 -15.61
N TYR A 443 5.79 23.89 -15.51
CA TYR A 443 6.87 24.59 -14.79
C TYR A 443 7.14 26.00 -15.32
N PHE A 444 6.94 26.23 -16.62
CA PHE A 444 6.99 27.57 -17.21
C PHE A 444 5.66 28.32 -17.09
N GLY A 445 4.56 27.63 -17.40
CA GLY A 445 3.20 28.14 -17.42
C GLY A 445 2.71 28.64 -16.07
N LEU A 446 3.15 28.04 -14.96
CA LEU A 446 2.86 28.49 -13.60
C LEU A 446 3.27 29.95 -13.33
N TYR A 447 4.28 30.46 -14.05
CA TYR A 447 4.76 31.83 -13.89
C TYR A 447 4.29 32.78 -15.02
N ALA A 448 3.85 32.23 -16.15
CA ALA A 448 3.43 33.00 -17.32
C ALA A 448 1.90 33.08 -17.47
N TRP A 449 1.18 32.02 -17.09
CA TRP A 449 -0.25 31.81 -17.28
C TRP A 449 -0.85 31.01 -16.11
N ASP A 450 -1.33 31.71 -15.09
CA ASP A 450 -1.88 31.14 -13.85
C ASP A 450 -3.04 30.14 -14.04
N TRP A 451 -3.63 30.01 -15.23
CA TRP A 451 -4.68 29.02 -15.51
C TRP A 451 -4.14 27.70 -16.09
N TYR A 452 -2.89 27.66 -16.56
CA TYR A 452 -2.34 26.50 -17.27
C TYR A 452 -2.29 25.23 -16.41
N TRP A 453 -2.13 25.38 -15.09
CA TRP A 453 -2.14 24.25 -14.16
C TRP A 453 -3.47 23.47 -14.20
N LEU A 454 -4.60 24.11 -14.49
CA LEU A 454 -5.90 23.44 -14.65
C LEU A 454 -5.90 22.52 -15.88
N LEU A 455 -5.32 23.00 -16.99
CA LEU A 455 -5.19 22.21 -18.22
C LEU A 455 -4.24 21.03 -17.99
N ASN A 456 -3.12 21.27 -17.30
CA ASN A 456 -2.18 20.21 -16.94
C ASN A 456 -2.85 19.15 -16.05
N ALA A 457 -3.59 19.57 -15.03
CA ALA A 457 -4.33 18.66 -14.16
C ALA A 457 -5.36 17.82 -14.94
N GLY A 458 -6.08 18.43 -15.88
CA GLY A 458 -7.01 17.71 -16.77
C GLY A 458 -6.32 16.62 -17.60
N LEU A 459 -5.15 16.92 -18.18
CA LEU A 459 -4.37 15.94 -18.94
C LEU A 459 -3.82 14.81 -18.06
N GLN A 460 -3.38 15.13 -16.83
CA GLN A 460 -2.92 14.15 -15.85
C GLN A 460 -4.04 13.21 -15.42
N ILE A 461 -5.26 13.73 -15.20
CA ILE A 461 -6.45 12.90 -14.90
C ILE A 461 -6.73 11.92 -16.05
N VAL A 462 -6.67 12.39 -17.31
CA VAL A 462 -6.84 11.51 -18.48
C VAL A 462 -5.78 10.41 -18.50
N HIS A 463 -4.53 10.73 -18.15
CA HIS A 463 -3.46 9.73 -18.06
C HIS A 463 -3.72 8.70 -16.95
N ILE A 464 -4.17 9.13 -15.76
CA ILE A 464 -4.57 8.22 -14.67
C ILE A 464 -5.62 7.23 -15.15
N PHE A 465 -6.66 7.71 -15.86
CA PHE A 465 -7.67 6.83 -16.44
C PHE A 465 -7.07 5.83 -17.43
N ALA A 466 -6.13 6.26 -18.28
CA ALA A 466 -5.44 5.39 -19.22
C ALA A 466 -4.63 4.29 -18.50
N VAL A 467 -3.91 4.64 -17.44
CA VAL A 467 -3.15 3.72 -16.57
C VAL A 467 -4.09 2.68 -15.96
N VAL A 468 -5.14 3.12 -15.26
CA VAL A 468 -6.09 2.21 -14.60
C VAL A 468 -6.72 1.25 -15.61
N TRP A 469 -7.11 1.77 -16.79
CA TRP A 469 -7.76 0.97 -17.82
C TRP A 469 -6.83 -0.12 -18.37
N ILE A 470 -5.60 0.21 -18.78
CA ILE A 470 -4.69 -0.79 -19.36
C ILE A 470 -4.26 -1.85 -18.34
N PHE A 471 -3.87 -1.43 -17.13
CA PHE A 471 -3.38 -2.37 -16.12
C PHE A 471 -4.49 -3.26 -15.56
N SER A 472 -5.70 -2.71 -15.36
CA SER A 472 -6.86 -3.53 -14.98
C SER A 472 -7.26 -4.50 -16.08
N GLY A 473 -7.23 -4.06 -17.34
CA GLY A 473 -7.57 -4.90 -18.49
C GLY A 473 -6.60 -6.08 -18.66
N ILE A 474 -5.29 -5.83 -18.56
CA ILE A 474 -4.28 -6.89 -18.61
C ILE A 474 -4.44 -7.85 -17.41
N TYR A 475 -4.63 -7.31 -16.21
CA TYR A 475 -4.83 -8.12 -15.00
C TYR A 475 -6.02 -9.07 -15.10
N GLU A 476 -7.16 -8.58 -15.60
CA GLU A 476 -8.36 -9.39 -15.78
C GLU A 476 -8.18 -10.49 -16.82
N GLN A 477 -7.54 -10.17 -17.95
CA GLN A 477 -7.29 -11.14 -19.02
C GLN A 477 -6.33 -12.24 -18.61
N ILE A 478 -5.29 -11.92 -17.85
CA ILE A 478 -4.39 -12.91 -17.25
C ILE A 478 -5.19 -13.78 -16.28
N LYS A 479 -6.01 -13.18 -15.42
CA LYS A 479 -6.85 -13.94 -14.48
C LYS A 479 -7.74 -14.95 -15.21
N ILE A 480 -8.46 -14.54 -16.25
CA ILE A 480 -9.35 -15.41 -17.04
C ILE A 480 -8.56 -16.59 -17.63
N ARG A 481 -7.42 -16.33 -18.26
CA ARG A 481 -6.60 -17.38 -18.88
C ARG A 481 -6.13 -18.42 -17.86
N TYR A 482 -5.61 -17.96 -16.72
CA TYR A 482 -5.11 -18.85 -15.68
C TYR A 482 -6.23 -19.63 -14.97
N ASP A 483 -7.40 -19.02 -14.78
CA ASP A 483 -8.56 -19.71 -14.21
C ASP A 483 -9.07 -20.81 -15.18
N ASN A 484 -8.98 -20.59 -16.50
CA ASN A 484 -9.30 -21.61 -17.51
C ASN A 484 -8.26 -22.75 -17.54
N LEU A 485 -6.96 -22.42 -17.47
CA LEU A 485 -5.86 -23.39 -17.40
C LEU A 485 -5.92 -24.32 -16.19
N ARG A 486 -6.58 -23.90 -15.11
CA ARG A 486 -6.74 -24.71 -13.88
C ARG A 486 -8.00 -25.60 -13.93
N ARG A 487 -8.96 -25.29 -14.80
CA ARG A 487 -10.24 -26.00 -14.92
C ARG A 487 -10.23 -27.08 -16.00
N GLY A 488 -9.43 -26.89 -17.06
CA GLY A 488 -9.13 -27.92 -18.06
C GLY A 488 -7.94 -28.74 -17.61
#